data_AF-A0A486F3L3-F1
#
_entry.id   AF-A0A486F3L3-F1
#
_cell.length_a   1.000
_cell.length_b   1.000
_cell.length_c   1.000
_cell.angle_alpha   90.00
_cell.angle_beta   90.00
_cell.angle_gamma   90.00
#
_symmetry.space_group_name_H-M   'P 1'
#
loop_
_entity.id
_entity.type
_entity.pdbx_description
1 polymer ?
#
loop_
_entity_poly.entity_id
_entity_poly.type
_entity_poly.pdbx_seq_one_letter_code
_entity_poly.pdbx_strand_id
1 'polypeptide(L)' 'MAGEMNQLTEKEQIVLSLMNLLGMDMNLTAQAMEFIGDSVLNYQLLIRYFSASGLTDDASKLTEAIDKATAAKVLF' A
#
# COMPACT_ATOMS: atom_id res chain seq x y z
N MET A 1 16.41 -15.36 29.82
CA MET A 1 15.16 -15.16 29.05
C MET A 1 15.56 -14.56 27.72
N ALA A 2 15.78 -15.39 26.70
CA ALA A 2 15.90 -14.89 25.34
C ALA A 2 14.48 -14.44 24.95
N GLY A 3 14.23 -13.14 24.97
CA GLY A 3 12.97 -12.60 24.52
C GLY A 3 12.81 -12.96 23.05
N GLU A 4 11.89 -13.86 22.75
CA GLU A 4 11.45 -14.10 21.38
C GLU A 4 10.93 -12.75 20.86
N MET A 5 11.74 -12.08 20.03
CA MET A 5 11.23 -11.00 19.20
C MET A 5 10.24 -11.66 18.26
N ASN A 6 8.94 -11.54 18.53
CA ASN A 6 7.90 -11.92 17.58
C ASN A 6 8.14 -11.12 16.30
N GLN A 7 8.73 -11.78 15.31
CA GLN A 7 8.93 -11.20 14.00
C GLN A 7 7.56 -11.03 13.35
N LEU A 8 7.30 -9.83 12.83
CA LEU A 8 6.09 -9.55 12.09
C LEU A 8 6.06 -10.42 10.83
N THR A 9 4.88 -10.95 10.52
CA THR A 9 4.62 -11.59 9.23
C THR A 9 4.74 -10.59 8.09
N GLU A 10 4.97 -11.05 6.86
CA GLU A 10 5.06 -10.17 5.68
C GLU A 10 3.80 -9.30 5.51
N LYS A 11 2.61 -9.87 5.78
CA LYS A 11 1.35 -9.15 5.71
C LYS A 11 1.27 -8.03 6.75
N GLU A 12 1.71 -8.28 7.98
CA GLU A 12 1.76 -7.25 9.02
C GLU A 12 2.77 -6.15 8.68
N GLN A 13 3.91 -6.52 8.07
CA GLN A 13 4.89 -5.55 7.59
C GLN A 13 4.33 -4.67 6.46
N ILE A 14 3.58 -5.25 5.52
CA ILE A 14 2.90 -4.50 4.44
C ILE A 14 1.88 -3.54 5.05
N VAL A 15 1.02 -4.01 5.95
CA VAL A 15 0.02 -3.17 6.62
C VAL A 15 0.69 -2.00 7.34
N LEU A 16 1.74 -2.26 8.12
CA LEU A 16 2.47 -1.19 8.82
C LEU A 16 3.14 -0.20 7.86
N SER A 17 3.69 -0.69 6.75
CA SER A 17 4.25 0.16 5.69
C SER A 17 3.19 1.09 5.09
N LEU A 18 1.98 0.58 4.83
CA LEU A 18 0.88 1.36 4.28
C LEU A 18 0.33 2.35 5.30
N MET A 19 0.19 1.96 6.57
CA MET A 19 -0.19 2.89 7.64
C MET A 19 0.79 4.05 7.72
N ASN A 20 2.10 3.78 7.67
CA ASN A 20 3.11 4.84 7.68
C ASN A 20 3.04 5.72 6.42
N LEU A 21 2.81 5.12 5.26
CA LEU A 21 2.68 5.84 3.99
C LEU A 21 1.46 6.78 3.96
N LEU A 22 0.36 6.38 4.59
CA LEU A 22 -0.94 7.03 4.54
C LEU A 22 -1.26 7.82 5.81
N GLY A 23 -0.23 8.30 6.51
CA GLY A 23 -0.40 9.17 7.68
C GLY A 23 -1.16 8.52 8.84
N MET A 24 -1.09 7.20 8.96
CA MET A 24 -1.84 6.37 9.93
C MET A 24 -3.36 6.40 9.73
N ASP A 25 -3.85 6.81 8.56
CA ASP A 25 -5.27 6.77 8.23
C ASP A 25 -5.73 5.32 7.99
N MET A 26 -6.55 4.82 8.90
CA MET A 26 -7.06 3.45 8.87
C MET A 26 -8.00 3.18 7.69
N ASN A 27 -8.76 4.19 7.24
CA ASN A 27 -9.68 4.03 6.12
C ASN A 27 -8.91 3.94 4.80
N LEU A 28 -7.94 4.84 4.61
CA LEU A 28 -7.06 4.79 3.43
C LEU A 28 -6.22 3.51 3.42
N THR A 29 -5.71 3.09 4.58
CA THR A 29 -4.97 1.82 4.70
C THR A 29 -5.85 0.63 4.32
N ALA A 30 -7.10 0.58 4.79
CA ALA A 30 -8.03 -0.48 4.41
C ALA A 30 -8.29 -0.50 2.90
N GLN A 31 -8.50 0.67 2.29
CA GLN A 31 -8.69 0.80 0.84
C GLN A 31 -7.45 0.32 0.05
N ALA A 32 -6.25 0.71 0.48
CA ALA A 32 -5.01 0.24 -0.11
C ALA A 32 -4.88 -1.29 0.00
N MET A 33 -5.19 -1.86 1.17
CA MET A 33 -5.14 -3.30 1.40
C MET A 33 -6.16 -4.07 0.57
N GLU A 34 -7.37 -3.54 0.39
CA GLU A 34 -8.39 -4.12 -0.49
C GLU A 34 -7.90 -4.19 -1.94
N PHE A 35 -7.29 -3.13 -2.43
CA PHE A 35 -6.69 -3.10 -3.77
C PHE A 35 -5.51 -4.08 -3.92
N ILE A 36 -4.66 -4.19 -2.89
CA ILE A 36 -3.49 -5.06 -2.90
C ILE A 36 -3.93 -6.53 -2.93
N GLY A 37 -4.88 -6.91 -2.07
CA GLY A 37 -5.25 -8.31 -1.86
C GLY A 37 -4.04 -9.14 -1.45
N ASP A 38 -3.83 -10.27 -2.13
CA ASP A 38 -2.65 -11.13 -1.95
C ASP A 38 -1.61 -10.97 -3.09
N SER A 39 -1.73 -9.91 -3.90
CA SER A 39 -0.86 -9.70 -5.07
C SER A 39 0.31 -8.77 -4.76
N VAL A 40 1.52 -9.35 -4.77
CA VAL A 40 2.78 -8.59 -4.65
C VAL A 40 2.90 -7.54 -5.76
N LEU A 41 2.45 -7.86 -6.98
CA LEU A 41 2.45 -6.90 -8.10
C LEU A 41 1.53 -5.70 -7.80
N ASN A 42 0.36 -5.92 -7.20
CA ASN A 42 -0.54 -4.83 -6.84
C ASN A 42 0.11 -3.89 -5.83
N TYR A 43 0.77 -4.45 -4.81
CA TYR A 43 1.53 -3.68 -3.83
C TYR A 43 2.63 -2.84 -4.49
N GLN A 44 3.46 -3.47 -5.34
CA GLN A 44 4.56 -2.78 -6.01
C GLN A 44 4.06 -1.64 -6.91
N LEU A 45 2.99 -1.87 -7.68
CA LEU A 45 2.40 -0.83 -8.53
C LEU A 45 1.77 0.28 -7.70
N LEU A 46 1.09 -0.04 -6.60
CA LEU A 46 0.49 0.95 -5.71
C LEU A 46 1.57 1.90 -5.17
N ILE A 47 2.63 1.35 -4.58
CA ILE A 47 3.74 2.15 -4.03
C ILE A 47 4.36 3.01 -5.13
N ARG A 48 4.63 2.43 -6.31
CA ARG A 48 5.22 3.16 -7.43
C ARG A 48 4.40 4.38 -7.83
N TYR A 49 3.09 4.21 -8.06
CA TYR A 49 2.25 5.31 -8.53
C TYR A 49 1.91 6.31 -7.42
N PHE A 50 1.82 5.85 -6.17
CA PHE A 50 1.64 6.75 -5.03
C PHE A 50 2.85 7.66 -4.82
N SER A 51 4.07 7.11 -4.88
CA SER A 51 5.31 7.89 -4.76
C SER A 51 5.56 8.81 -5.96
N ALA A 52 5.05 8.48 -7.14
CA ALA A 52 5.16 9.31 -8.34
C ALA A 52 4.05 10.37 -8.46
N SER A 53 3.03 10.34 -7.59
CA SER A 53 1.93 11.30 -7.63
C SER A 53 2.43 12.71 -7.29
N GLY A 54 1.97 13.70 -8.06
CA GLY A 54 2.20 15.12 -7.79
C GLY A 54 1.14 15.76 -6.89
N LEU A 55 0.16 14.98 -6.43
CA LEU A 55 -0.90 15.42 -5.54
C LEU A 55 -0.38 15.57 -4.11
N THR A 56 -1.03 16.42 -3.31
CA THR A 56 -0.56 16.79 -1.97
C THR A 56 -1.24 16.02 -0.85
N ASP A 57 -2.46 15.54 -1.04
CA ASP A 57 -3.21 14.79 -0.04
C ASP A 57 -3.19 13.28 -0.32
N ASP A 58 -3.08 12.48 0.75
CA ASP A 58 -2.91 11.04 0.64
C ASP A 58 -4.13 10.32 0.03
N ALA A 59 -5.33 10.85 0.23
CA ALA A 59 -6.56 10.27 -0.33
C ALA A 59 -6.58 10.36 -1.86
N SER A 60 -6.29 11.54 -2.41
CA SER A 60 -6.25 11.73 -3.87
C SER A 60 -5.06 11.00 -4.49
N LYS A 61 -3.90 10.99 -3.82
CA LYS A 61 -2.73 10.19 -4.24
C LYS A 61 -3.04 8.70 -4.29
N LEU A 62 -3.73 8.17 -3.27
CA LEU A 62 -4.12 6.76 -3.20
C LEU A 62 -5.07 6.41 -4.34
N THR A 63 -6.08 7.24 -4.57
CA THR A 63 -7.03 7.06 -5.67
C THR A 63 -6.32 7.04 -7.02
N GLU A 64 -5.46 8.02 -7.29
CA GLU A 64 -4.68 8.07 -8.54
C GLU A 64 -3.77 6.84 -8.70
N ALA A 65 -3.14 6.40 -7.60
CA ALA A 65 -2.27 5.24 -7.61
C ALA A 65 -3.02 3.95 -7.94
N ILE A 66 -4.21 3.76 -7.37
CA ILE A 66 -5.09 2.63 -7.65
C ILE A 66 -5.51 2.63 -9.12
N ASP A 67 -5.93 3.78 -9.66
CA ASP A 67 -6.37 3.89 -11.06
C ASP A 67 -5.23 3.55 -12.03
N LYS A 68 -4.05 4.16 -11.83
CA LYS A 68 -2.87 3.91 -12.65
C LYS A 68 -2.37 2.48 -12.53
N ALA A 69 -2.36 1.92 -11.31
CA ALA A 69 -1.98 0.53 -11.10
C ALA A 69 -2.97 -0.43 -11.76
N THR A 70 -4.27 -0.15 -11.70
CA THR A 70 -5.30 -0.96 -12.39
C THR A 70 -5.12 -0.94 -13.90
N ALA A 71 -4.87 0.24 -14.49
CA ALA A 71 -4.59 0.36 -15.91
C ALA A 71 -3.29 -0.36 -16.32
N ALA A 72 -2.25 -0.27 -15.49
CA ALA A 72 -0.96 -0.91 -15.76
C ALA A 72 -1.01 -2.44 -15.66
N LYS A 73 -1.82 -3.00 -14.75
CA LYS A 73 -1.99 -4.45 -14.62
C LYS A 73 -2.47 -5.13 -15.89
N VAL A 74 -3.23 -4.45 -16.75
CA VAL A 74 -3.69 -5.01 -18.04
C VAL A 74 -2.51 -5.35 -18.97
N LEU A 75 -1.32 -4.81 -18.71
CA LEU A 75 -0.11 -5.04 -19.50
C LEU A 75 0.74 -6.23 -19.00
N PHE A 76 0.33 -6.90 -17.92
CA PHE A 76 1.06 -8.02 -17.29
C PHE A 76 0.15 -9.25 -17.15
#